data_AF-A0A7K4I6Z0-F1
#
_entry.id   AF-A0A7K4I6Z0-F1
#
_cell.length_a   1.000
_cell.length_b   1.000
_cell.length_c   1.000
_cell.angle_alpha   90.00
_cell.angle_beta   90.00
_cell.angle_gamma   90.00
#
_symmetry.space_group_name_H-M   'P 1'
#
loop_
_entity.id
_entity.type
_entity.pdbx_description
1 polymer ?
#
loop_
_entity_poly.entity_id
_entity_poly.type
_entity_poly.pdbx_seq_one_letter_code
_entity_poly.pdbx_strand_id
1 'polypeptide(L)' 'MKVESITLMFLALCIFLSFYFTFLSFQMIDDTFKKQLVVLAASSLITGVVIFACLTIYVGIKKTLSHVEDQLIEGEE' A
#
# COMPACT_ATOMS: atom_id res chain seq x y z
N MET A 1 2.30 15.71 1.61
CA MET A 1 1.24 15.91 0.58
C MET A 1 1.41 15.04 -0.67
N LYS A 2 2.39 15.25 -1.57
CA LYS A 2 2.50 14.45 -2.82
C LYS A 2 2.69 12.94 -2.58
N VAL A 3 3.53 12.58 -1.60
CA VAL A 3 3.84 11.17 -1.28
C VAL A 3 2.64 10.47 -0.65
N GLU A 4 1.99 11.07 0.35
CA GLU A 4 0.75 10.56 0.95
C GLU A 4 -0.37 10.36 -0.09
N SER A 5 -0.53 11.30 -1.03
CA SER A 5 -1.52 11.18 -2.10
C SER A 5 -1.24 10.00 -3.02
N ILE A 6 0.03 9.77 -3.38
CA ILE A 6 0.45 8.60 -4.16
C ILE A 6 0.20 7.31 -3.38
N THR A 7 0.49 7.30 -2.07
CA THR A 7 0.25 6.14 -1.22
C THR A 7 -1.25 5.81 -1.10
N LEU A 8 -2.11 6.82 -0.91
CA LEU A 8 -3.56 6.65 -0.90
C LEU A 8 -4.10 6.17 -2.24
N MET A 9 -3.56 6.69 -3.35
CA MET A 9 -3.91 6.23 -4.69
C MET A 9 -3.53 4.76 -4.89
N PHE A 10 -2.36 4.33 -4.43
CA PHE A 10 -1.93 2.93 -4.49
C PHE A 10 -2.82 2.01 -3.65
N LEU A 11 -3.17 2.45 -2.44
CA LEU A 11 -4.07 1.71 -1.55
C LEU A 11 -5.46 1.55 -2.17
N ALA A 12 -6.03 2.64 -2.71
CA ALA A 12 -7.31 2.61 -3.40
C ALA A 12 -7.28 1.67 -4.62
N LEU A 13 -6.19 1.68 -5.39
CA LEU A 13 -6.01 0.81 -6.55
C LEU A 13 -5.91 -0.67 -6.14
N CYS A 14 -5.20 -1.00 -5.06
CA CYS A 14 -5.17 -2.35 -4.49
C CYS A 14 -6.56 -2.84 -4.02
N ILE A 15 -7.33 -1.96 -3.36
CA ILE A 15 -8.70 -2.28 -2.94
C ILE A 15 -9.58 -2.53 -4.17
N PHE A 16 -9.47 -1.66 -5.18
CA PHE A 16 -10.26 -1.78 -6.42
C PHE A 16 -9.95 -3.07 -7.18
N LEU A 17 -8.67 -3.44 -7.29
CA LEU A 17 -8.26 -4.72 -7.88
C LEU A 17 -8.76 -5.91 -7.08
N SER A 18 -8.75 -5.84 -5.75
CA SER A 18 -9.26 -6.92 -4.89
C SER A 18 -10.76 -7.15 -5.10
N PHE A 19 -11.54 -6.06 -5.20
CA PHE A 19 -12.96 -6.14 -5.56
C PHE A 19 -13.16 -6.70 -6.97
N TYR A 20 -12.42 -6.18 -7.95
CA TYR A 20 -12.49 -6.64 -9.34
C TYR A 20 -12.22 -8.14 -9.47
N PHE A 21 -11.17 -8.64 -8.82
CA PHE A 21 -10.85 -10.07 -8.77
C PHE A 21 -11.95 -10.90 -8.09
N THR A 22 -12.55 -10.37 -7.01
CA THR A 22 -13.67 -11.04 -6.33
C THR A 22 -14.88 -11.16 -7.25
N PHE A 23 -15.23 -10.10 -7.99
CA PHE A 23 -16.30 -10.14 -8.99
C PHE A 23 -16.00 -11.11 -10.13
N LEU A 24 -14.76 -11.15 -10.62
CA LEU A 24 -14.31 -12.09 -11.64
C LEU A 24 -14.43 -13.55 -11.17
N SER A 25 -14.13 -13.79 -9.89
CA SER A 25 -14.26 -15.08 -9.22
C SER A 25 -15.73 -15.53 -9.11
N PHE A 26 -16.67 -14.59 -8.95
CA PHE A 26 -18.11 -14.87 -9.00
C PHE A 26 -18.64 -15.14 -10.41
N GLN A 27 -18.04 -14.52 -11.42
CA GLN A 27 -18.49 -14.62 -12.81
C GLN A 27 -17.90 -15.85 -13.53
N MET A 28 -16.78 -16.41 -13.05
CA MET A 28 -16.23 -17.67 -13.55
C MET A 28 -16.95 -18.89 -12.97
N ILE A 29 -17.44 -19.74 -13.88
CA ILE A 29 -18.13 -21.00 -13.57
C ILE A 29 -17.15 -22.13 -13.19
N ASP A 30 -15.85 -21.93 -13.41
CA ASP A 30 -14.80 -22.94 -13.21
C ASP A 30 -14.14 -22.82 -11.82
N ASP A 31 -14.35 -23.83 -10.98
CA ASP A 31 -13.91 -23.89 -9.58
C ASP A 31 -12.38 -23.77 -9.40
N THR A 32 -11.60 -24.20 -10.40
CA THR A 32 -10.14 -24.16 -10.36
C THR A 32 -9.63 -22.72 -10.49
N PHE A 33 -10.16 -21.98 -11.47
CA PHE A 33 -9.83 -20.59 -11.67
C PHE A 33 -10.33 -19.72 -10.52
N LYS A 34 -11.51 -20.04 -9.97
CA LYS A 34 -12.07 -19.33 -8.81
C LYS A 34 -11.10 -19.31 -7.63
N LYS A 35 -10.51 -20.47 -7.28
CA LYS A 35 -9.50 -20.58 -6.22
C LYS A 35 -8.22 -19.81 -6.53
N GLN A 36 -7.71 -19.89 -7.77
CA GLN A 36 -6.51 -19.14 -8.14
C GLN A 36 -6.73 -17.62 -8.07
N LEU A 37 -7.88 -17.11 -8.48
CA LEU A 37 -8.21 -15.69 -8.39
C LEU A 37 -8.32 -15.21 -6.94
N VAL A 38 -8.88 -16.03 -6.05
CA VAL A 38 -8.94 -15.73 -4.60
C VAL A 38 -7.54 -15.68 -3.99
N VAL A 39 -6.68 -16.65 -4.31
CA VAL A 39 -5.28 -16.65 -3.86
C VAL A 39 -4.52 -15.45 -4.41
N LEU A 40 -4.75 -15.11 -5.69
CA LEU A 40 -4.12 -13.96 -6.32
C LEU A 40 -4.59 -12.64 -5.69
N ALA A 41 -5.88 -12.49 -5.42
CA ALA A 41 -6.43 -11.34 -4.71
C ALA A 41 -5.87 -11.20 -3.29
N ALA A 42 -5.81 -12.30 -2.54
CA ALA A 42 -5.22 -12.31 -1.21
C ALA A 42 -3.72 -11.95 -1.25
N SER A 43 -2.97 -12.53 -2.18
CA SER A 43 -1.53 -12.22 -2.33
C SER A 43 -1.27 -10.78 -2.78
N SER A 44 -2.12 -10.23 -3.65
CA SER A 44 -2.07 -8.82 -4.08
C SER A 44 -2.37 -7.88 -2.92
N LEU A 45 -3.38 -8.20 -2.09
CA LEU A 45 -3.72 -7.42 -0.91
C LEU A 45 -2.57 -7.42 0.11
N ILE A 46 -2.02 -8.59 0.41
CA ILE A 46 -0.88 -8.74 1.34
C ILE A 46 0.32 -7.93 0.83
N THR A 47 0.65 -8.08 -0.45
CA THR A 47 1.75 -7.34 -1.08
C THR A 47 1.53 -5.82 -1.00
N GLY A 48 0.30 -5.36 -1.27
CA GLY A 48 -0.08 -3.96 -1.15
C GLY A 48 0.09 -3.42 0.27
N VAL A 49 -0.35 -4.17 1.28
CA VAL A 49 -0.21 -3.80 2.70
C VAL A 49 1.25 -3.76 3.12
N VAL A 50 2.08 -4.72 2.69
CA VAL A 50 3.51 -4.75 3.00
C VAL A 50 4.22 -3.54 2.39
N ILE A 51 3.97 -3.24 1.11
CA ILE A 51 4.55 -2.06 0.45
C ILE A 51 4.10 -0.78 1.14
N PHE A 52 2.83 -0.69 1.53
CA PHE A 52 2.30 0.46 2.27
C PHE A 52 3.04 0.64 3.60
N ALA A 53 3.18 -0.43 4.40
CA ALA A 53 3.88 -0.39 5.67
C ALA A 53 5.35 0.03 5.51
N CYS A 54 6.06 -0.52 4.51
CA CYS A 54 7.43 -0.12 4.20
C CYS A 54 7.51 1.37 3.84
N LEU A 55 6.60 1.88 3.02
CA LEU A 55 6.55 3.30 2.65
C LEU A 55 6.22 4.20 3.84
N THR A 56 5.27 3.82 4.69
CA THR A 56 4.92 4.56 5.91
C THR A 56 6.11 4.65 6.85
N ILE A 57 6.83 3.54 7.07
CA ILE A 57 8.04 3.52 7.90
C ILE A 57 9.12 4.41 7.27
N TYR A 58 9.37 4.28 5.96
CA TYR A 58 10.37 5.09 5.26
C TYR A 58 10.07 6.59 5.34
N VAL A 59 8.82 6.99 5.09
CA VAL A 59 8.38 8.38 5.21
C VAL A 59 8.43 8.86 6.67
N GLY A 60 8.06 8.01 7.62
CA GLY A 60 8.15 8.29 9.05
C GLY A 60 9.57 8.58 9.48
N ILE A 61 10.51 7.68 9.15
CA ILE A 61 11.95 7.85 9.43
C ILE A 61 12.46 9.13 8.78
N LYS A 62 12.18 9.35 7.48
CA LYS A 62 12.63 10.55 6.77
C LYS A 62 12.11 11.84 7.40
N LYS A 63 10.85 11.84 7.87
CA LYS A 63 10.24 13.00 8.53
C LYS A 63 10.84 13.26 9.90
N THR A 64 11.09 12.22 10.70
CA THR A 64 11.76 12.34 12.00
C THR A 64 13.20 12.83 11.83
N LEU A 65 13.93 12.31 10.84
CA LEU A 65 15.31 12.71 10.59
C LEU A 65 15.42 14.18 10.16
N SER A 66 14.52 14.63 9.27
CA SER A 66 14.43 16.05 8.87
C SER A 66 14.10 16.95 10.06
N HIS A 67 13.18 16.54 10.94
CA HIS A 67 12.81 17.32 12.12
C HIS A 67 13.96 17.43 13.14
N VAL A 68 14.79 16.39 13.26
CA VAL A 68 15.99 16.43 14.12
C VAL A 68 17.06 17.34 13.53
N GLU A 69 17.23 17.35 12.21
CA GLU A 69 18.18 18.22 11.51
C GLU A 69 17.79 19.70 11.64
N ASP A 70 16.51 20.04 11.49
CA ASP A 70 16.00 21.41 11.70
C ASP A 70 16.23 21.89 13.16
N GLN A 71 15.98 21.04 14.16
CA GLN A 71 16.21 21.41 15.57
C GLN A 71 17.69 21.55 15.95
N LEU A 72 18.59 20.85 15.25
CA LEU A 72 20.03 20.98 15.47
C LEU A 72 20.56 22.33 14.97
N ILE A 73 20.01 22.83 13.86
CA ILE A 73 20.39 24.11 13.26
C ILE A 73 19.90 25.30 14.12
N GLU A 74 18.67 25.25 14.66
CA GLU A 74 18.15 26.30 15.57
C GLU A 74 18.86 26.34 16.94
N GLY A 75 19.57 25.28 17.33
CA GLY A 75 20.33 25.22 18.59
C GLY A 75 21.76 25.77 18.53
N GLU A 76 22.27 26.06 17.33
CA GLU A 76 23.61 26.62 17.09
C GLU A 76 23.63 28.15 16.85
N GLU A 77 22.47 28.82 16.86
CA GLU A 77 22.32 30.30 16.85
C GLU A 77 22.07 30.89 18.24
#